data_AF-A0A4W5PAA0-F1
#
_entry.id   AF-A0A4W5PAA0-F1
#
_cell.length_a   1.000
_cell.length_b   1.000
_cell.length_c   1.000
_cell.angle_alpha   90.00
_cell.angle_beta   90.00
_cell.angle_gamma   90.00
#
_symmetry.space_group_name_H-M   'P 1'
#
loop_
_entity.id
_entity.type
_entity.pdbx_description
1 polymer ?
#
loop_
_entity_poly.entity_id
_entity_poly.type
_entity_poly.pdbx_seq_one_letter_code
_entity_poly.pdbx_strand_id
1 'polypeptide(L)'
;MVGHRDNLYVMRNGPCEDFLMCVMDCYNLTMGQWTALPGQYANSKGALFTSVVRGDSVFTLNRMRTTEFAVEEYRWKTKRETKGFGRIGSMYTFLMRLPKAKTGGNTEVSFHESQTHVQ
;
A
#
# COMPACT_ATOMS: atom_id res chain seq x y z
N MET A 1 1.37 -2.22 6.53
CA MET A 1 1.18 -1.53 7.82
C MET A 1 0.78 -0.10 7.54
N VAL A 2 -0.18 0.45 8.29
CA VAL A 2 -0.78 1.76 8.04
C VAL A 2 -1.05 2.46 9.36
N GLY A 3 -0.54 3.68 9.53
CA GLY A 3 -0.83 4.50 10.72
C GLY A 3 -1.96 5.50 10.45
N HIS A 4 -2.91 5.63 11.38
CA HIS A 4 -3.94 6.67 11.35
C HIS A 4 -4.35 7.05 12.78
N ARG A 5 -4.31 8.35 13.09
CA ARG A 5 -4.53 8.89 14.44
C ARG A 5 -3.64 8.16 15.46
N ASP A 6 -4.26 7.56 16.46
CA ASP A 6 -3.60 6.87 17.57
C ASP A 6 -3.39 5.37 17.31
N ASN A 7 -3.65 4.91 16.08
CA ASN A 7 -3.70 3.49 15.75
C ASN A 7 -2.72 3.12 14.64
N LEU A 8 -2.09 1.96 14.79
CA LEU A 8 -1.27 1.32 13.79
C LEU A 8 -1.94 0.01 13.34
N TYR A 9 -2.39 -0.03 12.09
CA TYR A 9 -3.07 -1.17 11.51
C TYR A 9 -2.09 -2.06 10.75
N VAL A 10 -2.14 -3.37 11.03
CA VAL A 10 -1.34 -4.40 10.35
C VAL A 10 -2.28 -5.40 9.68
N MET A 11 -2.26 -5.40 8.35
CA MET A 11 -2.90 -6.45 7.54
C MET A 11 -2.02 -7.69 7.51
N ARG A 12 -2.60 -8.84 7.82
CA ARG A 12 -1.94 -10.16 7.72
C ARG A 12 -2.79 -11.09 6.87
N ASN A 13 -2.15 -12.05 6.21
CA ASN A 13 -2.90 -13.13 5.58
C ASN A 13 -3.72 -13.87 6.64
N GLY A 14 -4.92 -14.29 6.26
CA GLY A 14 -5.77 -15.14 7.06
C GLY A 14 -5.11 -16.50 7.34
N PRO A 15 -5.60 -17.23 8.34
CA PRO A 15 -5.07 -18.56 8.67
C PRO A 15 -5.31 -19.57 7.54
N CYS A 16 -4.34 -20.47 7.33
CA CYS A 16 -4.42 -21.66 6.47
C CYS A 16 -4.95 -21.41 5.04
N GLU A 17 -6.06 -22.07 4.67
CA GLU A 17 -6.62 -22.19 3.31
C GLU A 17 -7.20 -20.89 2.76
N ASP A 18 -7.39 -19.87 3.61
CA ASP A 18 -8.05 -18.62 3.23
C ASP A 18 -7.04 -17.47 3.04
N PHE A 19 -5.88 -17.78 2.43
CA PHE A 19 -4.78 -16.82 2.19
C PHE A 19 -5.16 -15.65 1.27
N LEU A 20 -6.31 -15.75 0.59
CA LEU A 20 -6.89 -14.66 -0.20
C LEU A 20 -7.61 -13.62 0.67
N MET A 21 -7.96 -13.98 1.90
CA MET A 21 -8.57 -13.12 2.88
C MET A 21 -7.51 -12.66 3.87
N CYS A 22 -7.46 -11.36 4.15
CA CYS A 22 -6.61 -10.78 5.18
C CYS A 22 -7.40 -10.49 6.44
N VAL A 23 -6.76 -10.68 7.58
CA VAL A 23 -7.19 -10.20 8.89
C VAL A 23 -6.41 -8.94 9.25
N MET A 24 -6.91 -8.18 10.22
CA MET A 24 -6.29 -6.93 10.64
C MET A 24 -6.08 -6.93 12.16
N ASP A 25 -4.88 -6.58 12.59
CA ASP A 25 -4.61 -6.20 13.97
C ASP A 25 -4.39 -4.69 14.06
N CYS A 26 -4.75 -4.13 15.21
CA CYS A 26 -4.58 -2.72 15.52
C CYS A 26 -3.75 -2.58 16.79
N TYR A 27 -2.67 -1.80 16.73
CA TYR A 27 -1.97 -1.34 17.91
C TYR A 27 -2.42 0.07 18.25
N ASN A 28 -3.01 0.27 19.43
CA ASN A 28 -3.34 1.59 19.93
C ASN A 28 -2.16 2.16 20.73
N LEU A 29 -1.68 3.35 20.35
CA LEU A 29 -0.49 3.96 20.94
C LEU A 29 -0.75 4.44 22.38
N THR A 30 -1.94 4.99 22.67
CA THR A 30 -2.29 5.44 24.04
C THR A 30 -2.39 4.28 25.02
N MET A 31 -3.02 3.17 24.62
CA MET A 31 -3.19 1.98 25.45
C MET A 31 -1.96 1.07 25.43
N GLY A 32 -1.08 1.22 24.44
CA GLY A 32 0.10 0.37 24.26
C GLY A 32 -0.23 -1.08 23.94
N GLN A 33 -1.42 -1.36 23.36
CA GLN A 33 -1.98 -2.71 23.24
C GLN A 33 -2.33 -3.07 21.80
N TRP A 34 -2.09 -4.34 21.44
CA TRP A 34 -2.59 -4.96 20.22
C TRP A 34 -3.99 -5.55 20.43
N THR A 35 -4.88 -5.31 19.46
CA THR A 35 -6.22 -5.88 19.39
C THR A 35 -6.49 -6.43 17.99
N ALA A 36 -6.97 -7.66 17.91
CA ALA A 36 -7.46 -8.22 16.66
C ALA A 36 -8.79 -7.56 16.28
N LEU A 37 -8.86 -6.95 15.10
CA LEU A 37 -10.09 -6.34 14.62
C LEU A 37 -10.99 -7.36 13.94
N PRO A 38 -12.32 -7.27 14.14
CA PRO A 38 -13.26 -8.16 13.49
C PRO A 38 -13.33 -7.89 11.98
N GLY A 39 -13.53 -8.96 11.21
CA GLY A 39 -13.74 -8.90 9.78
C GLY A 39 -12.59 -9.47 8.95
N GLN A 40 -12.88 -9.69 7.67
CA GLN A 40 -11.93 -10.20 6.70
C GLN A 40 -11.94 -9.31 5.46
N TYR A 41 -10.77 -9.11 4.86
CA TYR A 41 -10.57 -8.24 3.71
C TYR A 41 -10.02 -9.06 2.54
N ALA A 42 -10.74 -9.09 1.43
CA ALA A 42 -10.24 -9.73 0.22
C ALA A 42 -8.97 -9.01 -0.28
N ASN A 43 -7.85 -9.73 -0.37
CA ASN A 43 -6.58 -9.19 -0.82
C ASN A 43 -6.36 -9.47 -2.30
N SER A 44 -7.03 -8.69 -3.15
CA SER A 44 -6.85 -8.83 -4.60
C SER A 44 -5.44 -8.39 -5.01
N LYS A 45 -4.58 -9.36 -5.35
CA LYS A 45 -3.22 -9.15 -5.87
C LYS A 45 -2.32 -8.30 -4.96
N GLY A 46 -2.46 -8.44 -3.65
CA GLY A 46 -1.62 -7.73 -2.67
C GLY A 46 -1.96 -6.26 -2.43
N ALA A 47 -3.10 -5.76 -2.95
CA ALA A 47 -3.49 -4.34 -2.86
C ALA A 47 -3.53 -3.82 -1.42
N LEU A 48 -3.93 -4.67 -0.46
CA LEU A 48 -4.02 -4.28 0.95
C LEU A 48 -2.64 -4.00 1.57
N PHE A 49 -1.57 -4.58 1.01
CA PHE A 49 -0.21 -4.38 1.52
C PHE A 49 0.42 -3.06 1.07
N THR A 50 -0.16 -2.40 0.08
CA THR A 50 0.28 -1.08 -0.42
C THR A 50 -0.65 0.07 0.01
N SER A 51 -1.35 -0.11 1.13
CA SER A 51 -2.32 0.85 1.66
C SER A 51 -1.68 2.19 2.05
N VAL A 52 -2.36 3.31 1.82
CA VAL A 52 -1.94 4.67 2.22
C VAL A 52 -3.10 5.45 2.83
N VAL A 53 -2.83 6.27 3.85
CA VAL A 53 -3.83 7.13 4.50
C VAL A 53 -3.85 8.53 3.87
N ARG A 54 -5.05 9.06 3.64
CA ARG A 54 -5.28 10.48 3.33
C ARG A 54 -6.50 10.98 4.10
N GLY A 55 -6.27 11.86 5.08
CA GLY A 55 -7.31 12.27 6.02
C GLY A 55 -7.80 11.05 6.80
N ASP A 56 -9.12 10.79 6.76
CA ASP A 56 -9.75 9.64 7.40
C ASP A 56 -10.06 8.48 6.44
N SER A 57 -9.44 8.52 5.26
CA SER A 57 -9.62 7.49 4.25
C SER A 57 -8.32 6.72 4.01
N VAL A 58 -8.45 5.42 3.82
CA VAL A 58 -7.36 4.54 3.42
C VAL A 58 -7.56 4.11 1.98
N PHE A 59 -6.52 4.21 1.18
CA PHE A 59 -6.52 3.84 -0.22
C PHE A 59 -5.65 2.62 -0.44
N THR A 60 -6.20 1.61 -1.09
CA THR A 60 -5.45 0.46 -1.61
C THR A 60 -5.40 0.55 -3.12
N LEU A 61 -4.29 0.07 -3.68
CA LEU A 61 -4.01 0.20 -5.09
C LEU A 61 -3.61 -1.17 -5.64
N ASN A 62 -4.22 -1.55 -6.75
CA ASN A 62 -3.61 -2.50 -7.67
C ASN A 62 -3.80 -2.02 -9.12
N ARG A 63 -3.27 -2.80 -10.06
CA ARG A 63 -3.33 -2.50 -11.50
C ARG A 63 -4.77 -2.30 -12.02
N MET A 64 -5.74 -2.99 -11.44
CA MET A 64 -7.12 -3.03 -11.94
C MET A 64 -8.04 -2.09 -11.17
N ARG A 65 -7.78 -1.87 -9.87
CA ARG A 65 -8.69 -1.18 -8.95
C ARG A 65 -7.94 -0.34 -7.92
N THR A 66 -8.52 0.83 -7.64
CA THR A 66 -8.23 1.63 -6.45
C THR A 66 -9.44 1.52 -5.51
N THR A 67 -9.25 1.03 -4.29
CA THR A 67 -10.32 0.92 -3.30
C THR A 67 -10.10 1.93 -2.19
N GLU A 68 -11.11 2.74 -1.91
CA GLU A 68 -11.14 3.68 -0.78
C GLU A 68 -11.92 3.06 0.37
N PHE A 69 -11.35 3.12 1.57
CA PHE A 69 -11.99 2.73 2.82
C PHE A 69 -12.13 3.93 3.76
N ALA A 70 -13.24 4.01 4.49
CA ALA A 70 -13.35 4.81 5.70
C ALA A 70 -12.73 4.03 6.87
N VAL A 71 -11.97 4.72 7.72
CA VAL A 71 -11.55 4.16 9.01
C VAL A 71 -12.69 4.37 10.01
N GLU A 72 -13.36 3.27 10.38
CA GLU A 72 -14.37 3.25 11.44
C GLU A 72 -13.77 2.70 12.74
N GLU A 73 -14.55 2.69 13.82
CA GLU A 73 -14.08 2.33 15.17
C GLU A 73 -13.44 0.94 15.25
N TYR A 74 -14.00 -0.06 14.54
CA TYR A 74 -13.56 -1.45 14.62
C TYR A 74 -13.21 -2.09 13.27
N ARG A 75 -13.21 -1.32 12.19
CA ARG A 75 -13.00 -1.85 10.83
C ARG A 75 -12.68 -0.75 9.83
N TRP A 76 -12.15 -1.15 8.69
CA TRP A 76 -12.17 -0.35 7.47
C TRP A 76 -13.43 -0.69 6.68
N LYS A 77 -14.21 0.32 6.31
CA LYS A 77 -15.42 0.13 5.51
C LYS A 77 -15.18 0.64 4.10
N THR A 78 -15.38 -0.23 3.11
CA THR A 78 -15.31 0.15 1.69
C THR A 78 -16.28 1.30 1.41
N LYS A 79 -15.75 2.42 0.92
CA LYS A 79 -16.54 3.58 0.47
C LYS A 79 -16.83 3.49 -1.01
N ARG A 80 -15.79 3.30 -1.82
CA ARG A 80 -15.90 3.20 -3.28
C ARG A 80 -14.72 2.49 -3.89
N GLU A 81 -14.94 2.04 -5.12
CA GLU A 81 -13.93 1.45 -5.98
C GLU A 81 -13.88 2.23 -7.28
N THR A 82 -12.66 2.52 -7.72
CA THR A 82 -12.41 3.24 -8.97
C THR A 82 -11.37 2.49 -9.79
N LYS A 83 -11.17 2.94 -11.03
CA LYS A 83 -10.18 2.34 -11.93
C LYS A 83 -8.79 2.36 -11.27
N GLY A 84 -8.10 1.22 -11.38
CA GLY A 84 -6.74 1.08 -10.86
C GLY A 84 -5.72 1.93 -11.59
N PHE A 85 -4.55 2.04 -10.98
CA PHE A 85 -3.41 2.71 -11.57
C PHE A 85 -2.78 1.78 -12.64
N GLY A 86 -3.08 2.05 -13.91
CA GLY A 86 -2.78 1.15 -15.04
C GLY A 86 -1.32 1.07 -15.47
N ARG A 87 -0.38 1.67 -14.73
CA ARG A 87 1.06 1.59 -15.06
C ARG A 87 1.67 0.32 -14.46
N ILE A 88 2.59 -0.29 -15.20
CA ILE A 88 3.30 -1.51 -14.80
C ILE A 88 4.43 -1.09 -13.83
N GLY A 89 4.42 -1.64 -12.62
CA GLY A 89 5.36 -1.30 -11.55
C GLY A 89 4.63 -0.99 -10.25
N SER A 90 5.32 -1.12 -9.13
CA SER A 90 4.88 -0.62 -7.83
C SER A 90 5.21 0.89 -7.70
N MET A 91 4.60 1.60 -6.74
CA MET A 91 5.15 2.89 -6.28
C MET A 91 6.62 2.76 -5.83
N TYR A 92 7.03 1.55 -5.41
CA TYR A 92 8.41 1.21 -5.01
C TYR A 92 9.38 0.99 -6.19
N THR A 93 8.92 0.96 -7.44
CA THR A 93 9.81 0.78 -8.62
C THR A 93 10.55 2.07 -8.99
N PHE A 94 10.20 3.20 -8.38
CA PHE A 94 10.89 4.49 -8.58
C PHE A 94 12.13 4.69 -7.69
N LEU A 95 12.33 3.87 -6.65
CA LEU A 95 13.42 4.03 -5.68
C LEU A 95 14.62 3.11 -5.91
N MET A 96 14.57 2.21 -6.90
CA MET A 96 15.71 1.34 -7.23
C MET A 96 15.90 1.24 -8.73
N ARG A 97 16.64 2.18 -9.30
CA ARG A 97 17.50 1.89 -10.45
C ARG A 97 18.93 1.85 -9.93
N LEU A 98 19.52 0.66 -9.91
CA LEU A 98 20.98 0.57 -9.77
C LEU A 98 21.61 1.33 -10.94
N PRO A 99 22.68 2.11 -10.72
CA PRO A 99 23.43 2.72 -11.81
C PRO A 99 23.77 1.63 -12.84
N LYS A 100 23.55 1.90 -14.13
CA LYS A 100 24.13 1.03 -15.16
C LYS A 100 25.63 1.03 -14.91
N ALA A 101 26.22 -0.15 -14.74
CA ALA A 101 27.67 -0.26 -14.59
C ALA A 101 28.31 0.41 -15.81
N LYS A 102 28.95 1.56 -15.59
CA LYS A 102 29.89 2.09 -16.57
C LYS A 102 31.09 1.18 -16.49
N THR A 103 31.38 0.48 -17.58
CA THR A 103 32.71 -0.05 -17.84
C THR A 103 33.66 1.15 -17.91
N GLY A 104 34.26 1.49 -16.78
CA GLY A 104 35.33 2.48 -16.64
C GLY A 104 34.85 3.93 -16.41
N GLY A 105 35.33 4.51 -15.30
CA GLY A 105 35.48 5.97 -15.15
C GLY A 105 34.48 6.66 -14.22
N ASN A 106 35.03 7.19 -13.11
CA ASN A 106 34.48 8.06 -12.06
C ASN A 106 33.02 8.54 -12.17
N THR A 107 32.31 8.33 -11.07
CA THR A 107 30.91 8.67 -10.82
C THR A 107 30.74 10.17 -10.60
N GLU A 108 30.40 10.92 -11.65
CA GLU A 108 29.66 12.17 -11.50
C GLU A 108 28.16 11.90 -11.62
N VAL A 109 27.41 12.33 -10.60
CA VAL A 109 25.95 12.21 -10.53
C VAL A 109 25.35 13.39 -11.30
N SER A 110 24.93 13.16 -12.53
CA SER A 110 24.14 14.12 -13.30
C SER A 110 22.69 13.64 -13.43
N PHE A 111 21.74 14.45 -13.00
CA PHE A 111 20.30 14.21 -13.20
C PHE A 111 19.90 14.67 -14.60
N HIS A 112 19.21 13.83 -15.36
CA HIS A 112 18.54 14.23 -16.61
C HIS A 112 17.09 13.78 -16.57
N GLU A 113 16.20 14.75 -16.74
CA GLU A 113 14.77 14.57 -16.86
C GLU A 113 14.43 14.24 -18.32
N SER A 114 14.05 13.00 -18.60
CA SER A 114 13.57 12.62 -19.93
C SER A 114 12.08 12.91 -20.03
N GLN A 115 11.75 14.02 -20.69
CA GLN A 115 10.40 14.40 -21.07
C GLN A 115 9.76 13.32 -21.95
N THR A 116 8.56 12.89 -21.57
CA THR A 116 7.71 11.98 -22.35
C THR A 116 7.06 12.73 -23.50
N HIS A 117 7.29 12.30 -24.74
CA HIS A 117 6.35 12.54 -25.83
C HIS A 117 5.34 11.40 -25.88
N VAL A 118 4.07 11.78 -25.70
CA VAL A 118 2.90 10.97 -26.01
C VAL A 118 2.64 11.12 -27.52
N GLN A 119 2.53 10.00 -28.23
CA GLN A 119 1.78 9.92 -29.49
C GLN A 119 0.44 9.26 -29.18
#